data_AF-A0A4Y2DRB4-F1
#
_entry.id   AF-A0A4Y2DRB4-F1
#
_cell.length_a   1.000
_cell.length_b   1.000
_cell.length_c   1.000
_cell.angle_alpha   90.00
_cell.angle_beta   90.00
_cell.angle_gamma   90.00
#
_symmetry.space_group_name_H-M   'P 1'
#
loop_
_entity.id
_entity.type
_entity.pdbx_description
1 polymer ?
#
loop_
_entity_poly.entity_id
_entity_poly.type
_entity_poly.pdbx_seq_one_letter_code
_entity_poly.pdbx_strand_id
1 'polypeptide(L)'
;MRQKTDHSQFIKPGVHCIKTKDCSRISAEKLAPLFDHPPYSPDLAPSDFHLFLKLKEFLVGKRFGSDEELENAVTTWLNELAAEDYDMGILKLVNRYDKCLNVEGDYVEK
;
A
#
# COMPACT_ATOMS: atom_id res chain seq x y z
N MET A 1 -34.76 21.80 -20.97
CA MET A 1 -33.35 21.37 -20.81
C MET A 1 -32.69 22.22 -19.72
N ARG A 2 -32.75 21.79 -18.46
CA ARG A 2 -31.91 22.27 -17.35
C ARG A 2 -31.99 21.19 -16.27
N GLN A 3 -30.89 20.48 -16.07
CA GLN A 3 -30.79 19.42 -15.07
C GLN A 3 -30.67 20.04 -13.68
N LYS A 4 -31.32 19.40 -12.71
CA LYS A 4 -31.37 19.79 -11.30
C LYS A 4 -30.00 19.53 -10.66
N THR A 5 -29.49 20.52 -9.93
CA THR A 5 -28.48 20.36 -8.89
C THR A 5 -29.10 19.59 -7.73
N ASP A 6 -28.48 18.47 -7.33
CA ASP A 6 -28.73 17.88 -6.02
C ASP A 6 -27.45 17.97 -5.17
N HIS A 7 -27.66 18.43 -3.95
CA HIS A 7 -26.70 18.64 -2.90
C HIS A 7 -26.36 17.29 -2.27
N SER A 8 -25.12 16.83 -2.43
CA SER A 8 -24.55 15.88 -1.48
C SER A 8 -23.40 16.56 -0.74
N GLN A 9 -23.71 17.03 0.46
CA GLN A 9 -22.75 17.59 1.40
C GLN A 9 -21.86 16.46 1.93
N PHE A 10 -20.60 16.45 1.50
CA PHE A 10 -19.58 15.55 2.04
C PHE A 10 -19.09 16.09 3.40
N ILE A 11 -19.71 15.62 4.48
CA ILE A 11 -19.24 15.87 5.86
C ILE A 11 -18.03 14.97 6.12
N LYS A 12 -16.86 15.59 6.30
CA LYS A 12 -15.62 14.92 6.76
C LYS A 12 -15.64 14.72 8.27
N PRO A 13 -15.01 13.65 8.78
CA PRO A 13 -14.23 13.75 10.00
C PRO A 13 -12.79 13.24 9.83
N GLY A 14 -11.84 14.17 9.97
CA GLY A 14 -10.56 14.00 10.66
C GLY A 14 -9.64 12.82 10.34
N VAL A 15 -8.79 12.97 9.33
CA VAL A 15 -7.33 12.75 9.49
C VAL A 15 -6.65 13.93 8.80
N HIS A 16 -5.77 14.62 9.53
CA HIS A 16 -4.96 15.69 8.98
C HIS A 16 -3.98 15.07 7.98
N CYS A 17 -4.35 15.01 6.71
CA CYS A 17 -3.42 14.63 5.65
C CYS A 17 -2.33 15.70 5.62
N ILE A 18 -1.11 15.33 6.03
CA ILE A 18 0.07 16.15 5.83
C ILE A 18 0.16 16.34 4.32
N LYS A 19 -0.26 17.51 3.82
CA LYS A 19 -0.04 17.88 2.43
C LYS A 19 1.44 18.20 2.30
N THR A 20 2.25 17.18 2.03
CA THR A 20 3.62 17.39 1.57
C THR A 20 3.51 18.02 0.19
N LYS A 21 3.85 19.31 0.13
CA LYS A 21 4.07 20.01 -1.12
C LYS A 21 5.32 19.38 -1.74
N ASP A 22 5.16 19.00 -3.00
CA ASP A 22 6.20 18.58 -3.93
C ASP A 22 6.78 17.17 -3.71
N CYS A 23 5.90 16.17 -3.82
CA CYS A 23 6.28 14.84 -4.28
C CYS A 23 6.72 14.96 -5.76
N SER A 24 8.02 15.01 -5.98
CA SER A 24 8.64 15.04 -7.30
C SER A 24 8.28 13.78 -8.11
N ARG A 25 7.16 13.88 -8.84
CA ARG A 25 6.94 13.36 -10.20
C ARG A 25 7.60 12.02 -10.55
N ILE A 26 7.28 10.97 -9.81
CA ILE A 26 7.06 9.66 -10.43
C ILE A 26 5.55 9.44 -10.30
N SER A 27 4.79 9.99 -11.25
CA SER A 27 3.34 9.90 -11.19
C SER A 27 2.92 8.44 -11.29
N ALA A 28 2.04 8.03 -10.38
CA ALA A 28 1.31 6.77 -10.43
C ALA A 28 0.58 6.55 -11.78
N GLU A 29 0.47 7.59 -12.61
CA GLU A 29 -0.04 7.57 -13.97
C GLU A 29 0.66 6.59 -14.92
N LYS A 30 1.91 6.19 -14.66
CA LYS A 30 2.60 5.25 -15.57
C LYS A 30 2.27 3.77 -15.32
N LEU A 31 1.66 3.44 -14.18
CA LEU A 31 1.27 2.06 -13.82
C LEU A 31 -0.23 1.91 -13.49
N ALA A 32 -0.95 3.01 -13.25
CA ALA A 32 -2.38 3.01 -12.93
C ALA A 32 -3.27 2.23 -13.93
N PRO A 33 -3.09 2.29 -15.26
CA PRO A 33 -3.99 1.56 -16.17
C PRO A 33 -3.67 0.05 -16.28
N LEU A 34 -2.60 -0.44 -15.63
CA LEU A 34 -2.24 -1.87 -15.68
C LEU A 34 -2.90 -2.67 -14.56
N PHE A 35 -3.38 -2.00 -13.51
CA PHE A 35 -3.85 -2.64 -12.29
C PHE A 35 -5.02 -1.81 -11.73
N ASP A 36 -6.24 -2.10 -12.20
CA ASP A 36 -7.44 -1.58 -11.56
C ASP A 36 -7.45 -2.06 -10.10
N HIS A 37 -7.06 -1.18 -9.19
CA HIS A 37 -6.97 -1.48 -7.78
C HIS A 37 -8.30 -1.12 -7.13
N PRO A 38 -9.07 -2.10 -6.62
CA PRO A 38 -10.33 -1.79 -5.97
C PRO A 38 -10.08 -0.92 -4.74
N PRO A 39 -11.01 -0.01 -4.40
CA PRO A 39 -10.94 0.74 -3.15
C PRO A 39 -10.85 -0.23 -1.95
N TYR A 40 -9.95 0.06 -1.01
CA TYR A 40 -9.80 -0.67 0.25
C TYR A 40 -9.38 -2.16 0.13
N SER A 41 -8.54 -2.50 -0.85
CA SER A 41 -7.99 -3.87 -1.03
C SER A 41 -6.52 -4.01 -0.60
N PRO A 42 -6.17 -3.91 0.70
CA PRO A 42 -4.79 -4.10 1.15
C PRO A 42 -4.27 -5.52 0.87
N ASP A 43 -5.17 -6.47 0.66
CA ASP A 43 -4.87 -7.82 0.19
C ASP A 43 -4.28 -7.85 -1.23
N LEU A 44 -4.51 -6.82 -2.04
CA LEU A 44 -3.97 -6.68 -3.40
C LEU A 44 -2.74 -5.76 -3.48
N ALA A 45 -2.26 -5.23 -2.36
CA ALA A 45 -1.06 -4.41 -2.31
C ALA A 45 0.14 -5.23 -1.80
N PRO A 46 1.14 -5.55 -2.63
CA PRO A 46 2.33 -6.31 -2.20
C PRO A 46 3.10 -5.65 -1.04
N SER A 47 3.05 -4.32 -0.94
CA SER A 47 3.58 -3.60 0.21
C SER A 47 2.90 -4.05 1.50
N ASP A 48 1.57 -4.14 1.51
CA ASP A 48 0.77 -4.36 2.71
C ASP A 48 0.78 -5.83 3.14
N PHE A 49 0.62 -6.76 2.20
CA PHE A 49 0.55 -8.19 2.54
C PHE A 49 1.91 -8.91 2.55
N HIS A 50 2.99 -8.29 2.08
CA HIS A 50 4.32 -8.92 2.04
C HIS A 50 5.39 -8.08 2.74
N LEU A 51 5.72 -6.90 2.21
CA LEU A 51 6.87 -6.12 2.67
C LEU A 51 6.67 -5.60 4.10
N PHE A 52 5.53 -4.97 4.37
CA PHE A 52 5.24 -4.39 5.69
C PHE A 52 5.00 -5.43 6.77
N LEU A 53 4.59 -6.65 6.42
CA LEU A 53 4.54 -7.74 7.39
C LEU A 53 5.94 -8.11 7.89
N LYS A 54 6.88 -8.29 6.96
CA LYS A 54 8.28 -8.60 7.28
C LYS A 54 8.94 -7.44 8.01
N LEU A 55 8.68 -6.21 7.57
CA LEU A 55 9.16 -5.01 8.26
C LEU A 55 8.63 -4.93 9.69
N LYS A 56 7.33 -5.22 9.89
CA LYS A 56 6.74 -5.25 11.23
C LYS A 56 7.42 -6.29 12.10
N GLU A 57 7.68 -7.49 11.59
CA GLU A 57 8.43 -8.54 12.30
C GLU A 57 9.85 -8.07 12.68
N PHE A 58 10.56 -7.40 11.78
CA PHE A 58 11.87 -6.81 12.06
C PHE A 58 11.81 -5.72 13.15
N LEU A 59 10.76 -4.92 13.17
CA LEU A 59 10.59 -3.82 14.12
C LEU A 59 10.07 -4.28 15.48
N VAL A 60 9.46 -5.47 15.60
CA VAL A 60 8.91 -5.96 16.86
C VAL A 60 10.00 -6.02 17.93
N GLY A 61 9.72 -5.37 19.07
CA GLY A 61 10.61 -5.38 20.24
C GLY A 61 11.81 -4.44 20.15
N LYS A 62 12.02 -3.75 19.01
CA LYS A 62 13.08 -2.75 18.87
C LYS A 62 12.62 -1.40 19.42
N ARG A 63 13.54 -0.67 20.06
CA ARG A 63 13.35 0.72 20.48
C ARG A 63 14.49 1.54 19.89
N PHE A 64 14.15 2.65 19.28
CA PHE A 64 15.09 3.59 18.68
C PHE A 64 15.09 4.88 19.50
N GLY A 65 16.25 5.48 19.68
CA GLY A 65 16.44 6.72 20.44
C GLY A 65 16.13 7.97 19.62
N SER A 66 16.13 7.88 18.29
CA SER A 66 15.81 8.97 17.37
C SER A 66 15.21 8.45 16.06
N ASP A 67 14.59 9.36 15.30
CA ASP A 67 14.07 9.07 13.96
C ASP A 67 15.22 8.71 12.99
N GLU A 68 16.38 9.37 13.11
CA GLU A 68 17.58 9.06 12.31
C GLU A 68 18.06 7.61 12.53
N GLU A 69 18.00 7.12 13.77
CA GLU A 69 18.37 5.74 14.09
C GLU A 69 17.38 4.73 13.48
N LEU A 70 16.08 5.04 13.54
CA LEU A 70 15.03 4.24 12.91
C LEU A 70 15.18 4.23 11.37
N GLU A 71 15.38 5.39 10.75
CA GLU A 71 15.55 5.53 9.29
C GLU A 71 16.75 4.73 8.81
N ASN A 72 17.89 4.82 9.51
CA ASN A 72 19.07 4.02 9.20
C ASN A 72 18.80 2.52 9.34
N ALA A 73 18.17 2.09 10.43
CA ALA A 73 17.86 0.67 10.65
C ALA A 73 16.94 0.09 9.58
N VAL A 74 15.90 0.83 9.18
CA VAL A 74 14.97 0.42 8.11
C VAL A 74 15.68 0.42 6.75
N THR A 75 16.52 1.42 6.47
CA THR A 75 17.28 1.49 5.22
C THR A 75 18.25 0.32 5.08
N THR A 76 19.00 0.02 6.14
CA THR A 76 19.89 -1.15 6.18
C THR A 76 19.11 -2.44 5.97
N TRP A 77 17.98 -2.62 6.67
CA TRP A 77 17.14 -3.81 6.51
C TRP A 77 16.62 -3.98 5.08
N LEU A 78 16.17 -2.90 4.43
CA LEU A 78 15.72 -2.94 3.02
C LEU A 78 16.85 -3.33 2.06
N ASN A 79 18.07 -2.89 2.33
CA ASN A 79 19.25 -3.21 1.53
C ASN A 79 19.76 -4.64 1.74
N GLU A 80 19.54 -5.21 2.92
CA GLU A 80 19.86 -6.60 3.25
C GLU A 80 18.81 -7.59 2.75
N LEU A 81 17.61 -7.10 2.41
CA LEU A 81 16.53 -7.95 1.90
C LEU A 81 16.90 -8.52 0.52
N ALA A 82 16.78 -9.85 0.40
CA ALA A 82 17.14 -10.56 -0.81
C ALA A 82 16.22 -10.15 -1.99
N ALA A 83 16.75 -10.14 -3.22
CA ALA A 83 15.95 -9.81 -4.40
C ALA A 83 14.76 -10.76 -4.57
N GLU A 84 14.96 -12.03 -4.22
CA GLU A 84 13.97 -13.10 -4.27
C GLU A 84 12.76 -12.84 -3.37
N ASP A 85 12.95 -12.05 -2.30
CA ASP A 85 11.84 -11.68 -1.42
C ASP A 85 10.90 -10.68 -2.08
N TYR A 86 11.46 -9.70 -2.82
CA TYR A 86 10.65 -8.80 -3.63
C TYR A 86 9.92 -9.57 -4.73
N ASP A 87 10.63 -10.46 -5.42
CA ASP A 87 10.04 -11.32 -6.46
C ASP A 87 8.90 -12.18 -5.89
N MET A 88 9.07 -12.76 -4.71
CA MET A 88 8.04 -13.54 -4.04
C MET A 88 6.80 -12.70 -3.71
N GLY A 89 6.98 -11.45 -3.26
CA GLY A 89 5.88 -10.51 -3.01
C GLY A 89 5.06 -10.24 -4.27
N ILE A 90 5.74 -10.01 -5.40
CA ILE A 90 5.10 -9.79 -6.70
C ILE A 90 4.46 -11.08 -7.25
N LEU A 91 5.08 -12.24 -7.11
CA LEU A 91 4.49 -13.51 -7.54
C LEU A 91 3.24 -13.87 -6.72
N LYS A 92 3.24 -13.58 -5.42
CA LYS A 92 2.06 -13.75 -4.56
C LYS A 92 0.89 -12.88 -4.99
N LEU A 93 1.16 -11.74 -5.61
CA LEU A 93 0.13 -10.86 -6.16
C LEU A 93 -0.68 -11.56 -7.26
N VAL A 94 0.00 -12.25 -8.18
CA VAL A 94 -0.65 -13.01 -9.27
C VAL A 94 -1.64 -14.04 -8.71
N ASN A 95 -1.21 -14.80 -7.70
CA ASN A 95 -2.06 -15.79 -7.05
C ASN A 95 -3.25 -15.16 -6.31
N ARG A 96 -3.08 -13.96 -5.75
CA ARG A 96 -4.17 -13.25 -5.06
C ARG A 96 -5.18 -12.68 -6.04
N TYR A 97 -4.74 -12.17 -7.17
CA TYR A 97 -5.63 -11.73 -8.25
C TYR A 97 -6.48 -12.88 -8.78
N ASP A 98 -5.88 -14.05 -9.02
CA ASP A 98 -6.61 -15.24 -9.43
C ASP A 98 -7.67 -15.64 -8.40
N LYS A 99 -7.34 -15.58 -7.10
CA LYS A 99 -8.33 -15.79 -6.04
C LYS A 99 -9.45 -14.75 -6.07
N CYS A 100 -9.15 -13.45 -6.11
CA CYS A 100 -10.16 -12.40 -6.11
C CYS A 100 -11.14 -12.49 -7.29
N LEU A 101 -10.65 -12.90 -8.47
CA LEU A 101 -11.51 -13.14 -9.64
C LEU A 101 -12.44 -14.35 -9.43
N ASN A 102 -11.96 -15.40 -8.75
CA ASN A 102 -12.74 -16.60 -8.46
C ASN A 102 -13.72 -16.45 -7.29
N VAL A 103 -13.54 -15.46 -6.40
CA VAL A 103 -14.46 -15.16 -5.28
C VAL A 103 -15.35 -13.92 -5.55
N GLU A 104 -15.48 -13.49 -6.80
CA GLU A 104 -16.33 -12.34 -7.21
C GLU A 104 -16.08 -11.03 -6.42
N GLY A 105 -14.85 -10.84 -5.90
CA GLY A 105 -14.46 -9.65 -5.15
C GLY A 105 -14.68 -9.70 -3.63
N ASP A 106 -15.06 -10.85 -3.05
CA ASP A 106 -15.05 -11.03 -1.60
C ASP A 106 -13.63 -11.08 -1.02
N TYR A 107 -13.48 -10.63 0.24
CA TYR A 107 -12.19 -10.53 0.91
C TYR A 107 -11.51 -11.89 1.03
N VAL A 108 -10.29 -12.01 0.52
CA VAL A 108 -9.52 -13.25 0.61
C VAL A 108 -8.71 -13.24 1.91
N GLU A 109 -9.20 -13.96 2.92
CA GLU A 109 -8.44 -14.24 4.14
C GLU A 109 -7.20 -15.13 3.85
N LYS A 110 -6.20 -15.04 4.74
CA LYS A 110 -4.87 -15.65 4.59
C LYS A 110 -4.85 -17.16 4.69
#